data_AF-A0A1V5XHQ4-F1
#
_entry.id   AF-A0A1V5XHQ4-F1
#
_cell.length_a   1.000
_cell.length_b   1.000
_cell.length_c   1.000
_cell.angle_alpha   90.00
_cell.angle_beta   90.00
_cell.angle_gamma   90.00
#
_symmetry.space_group_name_H-M   'P 1'
#
loop_
_entity.id
_entity.type
_entity.pdbx_description
1 polymer ?
#
loop_
_entity_poly.entity_id
_entity_poly.type
_entity_poly.pdbx_seq_one_letter_code
_entity_poly.pdbx_strand_id
1 'polypeptide(L)' 'MTYFKLLDPKHKNTIVRAEGSSQQKFCKGKGWVDSGIMMQYFAPYDDNDLYNMYEEITEQEAMDLIN' A
#
# COMPACT_ATOMS: atom_id res chain seq x y z
N MET A 1 5.10 -10.89 -6.11
CA MET A 1 4.19 -10.09 -5.25
C MET A 1 4.97 -9.43 -4.12
N THR A 2 4.82 -8.11 -3.96
CA THR A 2 5.36 -7.34 -2.82
C THR A 2 4.19 -6.71 -2.06
N TYR A 3 4.28 -6.64 -0.73
CA TYR A 3 3.25 -6.08 0.12
C TYR A 3 3.76 -4.82 0.82
N PHE A 4 2.89 -3.82 0.92
CA PHE A 4 3.18 -2.54 1.54
C PHE A 4 2.07 -2.18 2.51
N LYS A 5 2.43 -1.53 3.61
CA LYS A 5 1.48 -0.87 4.51
C LYS A 5 1.73 0.63 4.50
N LEU A 6 0.66 1.38 4.26
CA LEU A 6 0.73 2.84 4.22
C LEU A 6 0.73 3.42 5.63
N LEU A 7 1.63 4.38 5.86
CA LEU A 7 1.91 4.97 7.17
C LEU A 7 1.26 6.36 7.33
N ASP A 8 0.78 6.97 6.25
CA ASP A 8 0.20 8.30 6.29
C ASP A 8 -1.15 8.32 7.03
N PRO A 9 -1.53 9.43 7.67
CA PRO A 9 -2.77 9.51 8.44
C PRO A 9 -4.04 9.21 7.64
N LYS A 10 -4.05 9.50 6.33
CA LYS A 10 -5.24 9.36 5.48
C LYS A 10 -5.47 7.91 5.07
N HIS A 11 -4.41 7.13 4.89
CA HIS A 11 -4.48 5.72 4.49
C HIS A 11 -3.87 4.79 5.54
N LYS A 12 -3.78 5.22 6.79
CA LYS A 12 -3.13 4.47 7.88
C LYS A 12 -3.58 3.02 7.92
N ASN A 13 -2.62 2.10 7.93
CA ASN A 13 -2.83 0.64 7.91
C ASN A 13 -3.48 0.09 6.64
N THR A 14 -3.56 0.86 5.56
CA THR A 14 -3.99 0.32 4.26
C THR A 14 -2.90 -0.61 3.75
N ILE A 15 -3.30 -1.84 3.43
CA ILE A 15 -2.42 -2.83 2.84
C ILE A 15 -2.54 -2.76 1.32
N VAL A 16 -1.41 -2.70 0.65
CA VAL A 16 -1.30 -2.71 -0.80
C VAL A 16 -0.45 -3.90 -1.22
N ARG A 17 -0.86 -4.61 -2.27
CA ARG A 17 -0.04 -5.63 -2.94
C ARG A 17 0.28 -5.16 -4.35
N ALA A 18 1.50 -5.39 -4.79
CA ALA A 18 1.96 -5.02 -6.12
C ALA A 18 2.71 -6.17 -6.79
N GLU A 19 2.50 -6.30 -8.10
CA GLU A 19 3.22 -7.23 -8.96
C GLU A 19 3.28 -6.65 -10.39
N GLY A 20 4.48 -6.25 -10.81
CA GLY A 20 4.67 -5.56 -12.09
C GLY A 20 3.84 -4.28 -12.17
N SER A 21 2.95 -4.20 -13.17
CA SER A 21 2.02 -3.07 -13.34
C SER A 21 0.74 -3.18 -12.51
N SER A 22 0.48 -4.34 -11.90
CA SER A 22 -0.70 -4.56 -11.07
C SER A 22 -0.46 -4.05 -9.66
N GLN A 23 -1.38 -3.25 -9.15
CA GLN A 23 -1.38 -2.73 -7.78
C GLN A 23 -2.79 -2.76 -7.25
N GLN A 24 -2.98 -3.31 -6.05
CA GLN A 24 -4.29 -3.49 -5.45
C GLN A 24 -4.22 -3.15 -3.97
N LYS A 25 -5.20 -2.40 -3.46
CA LYS A 25 -5.35 -2.14 -2.03
C LYS A 25 -6.42 -3.04 -1.44
N PHE A 26 -6.23 -3.44 -0.18
CA PHE A 26 -7.26 -4.17 0.54
C PHE A 26 -8.37 -3.21 1.01
N CYS A 27 -9.60 -3.57 0.70
CA CYS A 27 -10.80 -2.87 1.14
C CYS A 27 -11.67 -3.84 1.93
N LYS A 28 -11.85 -3.59 3.24
CA LYS A 28 -12.68 -4.44 4.10
C LYS A 28 -14.09 -4.59 3.53
N GLY A 29 -14.54 -5.83 3.37
CA GLY A 29 -15.84 -6.19 2.77
C GLY A 29 -15.88 -6.24 1.24
N LYS A 30 -14.84 -5.76 0.54
CA LYS A 30 -14.71 -5.86 -0.93
C LYS A 30 -13.53 -6.73 -1.38
N GLY A 31 -12.56 -6.96 -0.49
CA GLY A 31 -11.32 -7.66 -0.81
C GLY A 31 -10.31 -6.74 -1.51
N TRP A 32 -9.50 -7.31 -2.40
CA TRP A 32 -8.48 -6.59 -3.15
C TRP A 32 -9.10 -5.80 -4.30
N VAL A 33 -8.82 -4.50 -4.36
CA VAL A 33 -9.35 -3.59 -5.37
C VAL A 33 -8.19 -2.87 -6.06
N ASP A 34 -8.22 -2.83 -7.40
CA ASP A 34 -7.21 -2.14 -8.21
C ASP A 34 -7.01 -0.69 -7.78
N SER A 35 -5.74 -0.29 -7.64
CA SER A 35 -5.35 0.99 -7.08
C SER A 35 -3.92 1.33 -7.45
N GLY A 36 -3.69 2.41 -8.22
CA GLY A 36 -2.35 2.95 -8.49
C GLY A 36 -1.77 3.80 -7.36
N ILE A 37 -2.16 3.52 -6.11
CA ILE A 37 -1.86 4.40 -4.97
C ILE A 37 -0.36 4.52 -4.70
N MET A 38 0.44 3.46 -4.93
CA MET A 38 1.88 3.48 -4.64
C MET A 38 2.65 4.48 -5.50
N MET A 39 2.09 4.93 -6.63
CA MET A 39 2.72 5.98 -7.44
C MET A 39 2.95 7.26 -6.63
N GLN A 40 2.08 7.56 -5.66
CA GLN A 40 2.23 8.72 -4.76
C GLN A 40 3.31 8.50 -3.69
N TYR A 41 3.65 7.25 -3.37
CA TYR A 41 4.58 6.92 -2.28
C TYR A 41 6.01 6.67 -2.80
N PHE A 42 6.14 6.36 -4.10
CA PHE A 42 7.42 6.10 -4.75
C PHE A 42 8.00 7.31 -5.49
N ALA A 43 7.24 8.39 -5.66
CA ALA A 43 7.67 9.53 -6.46
C ALA A 43 8.35 10.62 -5.61
N PRO A 44 9.66 10.87 -5.77
CA PRO A 44 10.39 11.88 -5.02
C PRO A 44 10.25 13.25 -5.70
N TYR A 45 9.12 13.92 -5.53
CA TYR A 45 8.97 15.33 -5.91
C TYR A 45 9.09 16.22 -4.66
N ASP A 46 9.63 17.43 -4.82
CA ASP A 46 10.01 18.32 -3.69
C ASP A 46 8.88 18.59 -2.68
N ASP A 47 7.62 18.58 -3.12
CA ASP A 47 6.43 18.85 -2.27
C ASP A 47 5.62 17.58 -1.93
N ASN A 48 6.19 16.38 -2.05
CA ASN A 48 5.47 15.13 -1.81
C ASN A 48 5.64 14.60 -0.38
N ASP A 49 4.71 14.96 0.51
CA ASP A 49 4.66 14.48 1.90
C ASP A 49 4.41 12.97 2.05
N LEU A 50 4.06 12.26 0.97
CA LEU A 50 3.80 10.81 0.98
C LEU A 50 5.01 9.97 0.56
N TYR A 51 6.08 10.61 0.07
CA TYR A 51 7.28 9.89 -0.36
C TYR A 51 7.87 9.09 0.81
N ASN A 52 8.13 7.80 0.59
CA ASN A 52 8.60 6.85 1.62
C ASN A 52 7.66 6.68 2.83
N MET A 53 6.39 7.11 2.76
CA MET A 53 5.39 6.89 3.83
C MET A 53 4.74 5.51 3.75
N TYR A 54 5.58 4.47 3.62
CA TYR A 54 5.16 3.09 3.57
C TYR A 54 6.20 2.18 4.23
N GLU A 55 5.78 1.02 4.69
CA GLU A 55 6.67 -0.08 5.06
C GLU A 55 6.42 -1.27 4.13
N GLU A 56 7.49 -1.88 3.62
CA GLU A 56 7.40 -3.19 2.97
C GLU A 56 7.22 -4.25 4.05
N ILE A 57 6.24 -5.10 3.88
CA ILE A 57 5.88 -6.15 4.83
C ILE A 57 5.88 -7.50 4.12
N THR A 58 6.02 -8.57 4.90
CA THR A 58 5.86 -9.93 4.41
C THR A 58 4.40 -10.22 4.07
N GLU A 59 4.18 -11.25 3.25
CA GLU A 59 2.84 -11.76 2.98
C GLU A 59 2.13 -12.17 4.27
N GLN A 60 2.83 -12.83 5.20
CA GLN A 60 2.24 -13.26 6.48
C GLN A 60 1.75 -12.06 7.29
N GLU A 61 2.56 -11.01 7.44
CA GLU A 61 2.16 -9.78 8.14
C GLU A 61 0.96 -9.10 7.45
N ALA A 62 0.94 -9.10 6.12
CA ALA A 62 -0.20 -8.58 5.37
C ALA A 62 -1.48 -9.35 5.67
N MET A 63 -1.42 -10.69 5.70
CA MET A 63 -2.56 -11.55 6.03
C MET A 63 -3.02 -11.36 7.48
N ASP A 64 -2.09 -11.21 8.42
CA ASP A 64 -2.40 -10.97 9.83
C ASP A 64 -3.08 -9.60 10.05
N LEU A 65 -2.78 -8.60 9.22
CA LEU A 65 -3.36 -7.25 9.29
C LEU A 65 -4.75 -7.14 8.63
N ILE A 66 -5.09 -8.03 7.68
CA ILE A 66 -6.38 -8.01 6.97
C ILE A 66 -7.44 -8.94 7.57
N ASN A 67 -7.02 -9.93 8.39
CA ASN A 67 -7.90 -10.83 9.15
C ASN A 67 -8.56 -10.12 10.35
#